data_AF-A0A961FXD3-F1
#
_entry.id   AF-A0A961FXD3-F1
#
_cell.length_a   1.000
_cell.length_b   1.000
_cell.length_c   1.000
_cell.angle_alpha   90.00
_cell.angle_beta   90.00
_cell.angle_gamma   90.00
#
_symmetry.space_group_name_H-M   'P 1'
#
loop_
_entity.id
_entity.type
_entity.pdbx_description
1 polymer ?
#
loop_
_entity_poly.entity_id
_entity_poly.type
_entity_poly.pdbx_seq_one_letter_code
_entity_poly.pdbx_strand_id
1 'polypeptide(L)'
;MNRESFAKKKLPERPDLVLRLGFAGNRNLPDDPDNLLPRAINWVLDGISRQLAILAPGVLDPPTPATSPEHVLKFYSQEFPVLRIVTGLAEGADSLIGKEVIRRRNSSGTEFSATRVRQSAILPCQPEAYRESRDLNLYSHSYDELLEDCDHIIVFDGPSTLYPRGNTKEGRQLETPIDKERRGHAYRAQSELILRNSDLLLAVADRSVPGLAGGTLETIRDAQHFKLPVVLIDLITSTNPAFDRQAVNDNTAKIPERLLRQARISLVEPGEPFKGAMLPDECFLVGESSQRASEQAREEKVSIELQRWITAITAGPNLSLPDESHKTPGKHSHLDFLSDFFDREDVPPKKEAWSDFASREALWKNFLIHCGKITRLGDYIRREFRALRDGTHHVFPPPSFRESPGDAIPAGAPERRHLEEIEKFRGRATELNYHFTGLYRGAFILNYGLAVFAVFIAALSLVLIGEEKSLPQVVGDIFSSTADPGASCHVG
;
A
#
# COMPACT_ATOMS: atom_id res chain seq x y z
N MET A 1 53.27 -15.52 8.73
CA MET A 1 51.88 -15.12 8.96
C MET A 1 50.98 -16.12 8.26
N ASN A 2 50.36 -17.02 9.03
CA ASN A 2 49.40 -17.99 8.52
C ASN A 2 48.15 -17.24 8.05
N ARG A 3 47.81 -17.35 6.76
CA ARG A 3 46.47 -17.04 6.28
C ARG A 3 45.55 -18.08 6.90
N GLU A 4 44.97 -17.77 8.05
CA GLU A 4 43.80 -18.49 8.52
C GLU A 4 42.76 -18.44 7.38
N SER A 5 42.45 -19.62 6.86
CA SER A 5 41.38 -19.84 5.92
C SER A 5 40.11 -19.33 6.59
N PHE A 6 39.70 -18.09 6.28
CA PHE A 6 38.37 -17.61 6.61
C PHE A 6 37.38 -18.62 6.01
N ALA A 7 36.78 -19.44 6.87
CA ALA A 7 35.72 -20.34 6.47
C ALA A 7 34.71 -19.49 5.70
N LYS A 8 34.49 -19.82 4.41
CA LYS A 8 33.51 -19.13 3.56
C LYS A 8 32.20 -19.09 4.35
N LYS A 9 31.82 -17.92 4.84
CA LYS A 9 30.53 -17.75 5.49
C LYS A 9 29.49 -18.18 4.48
N LYS A 10 28.65 -19.14 4.87
CA LYS A 10 27.53 -19.56 4.05
C LYS A 10 26.63 -18.33 3.92
N LEU A 11 26.43 -17.84 2.70
CA LEU A 11 25.47 -16.77 2.45
C LEU A 11 24.10 -17.24 2.95
N PRO A 12 23.26 -16.32 3.46
CA PRO A 12 21.90 -16.66 3.85
C PRO A 12 21.13 -17.18 2.65
N GLU A 13 20.14 -18.01 2.92
CA GLU A 13 19.26 -18.52 1.89
C GLU A 13 18.52 -17.35 1.21
N ARG A 14 18.36 -17.46 -0.11
CA ARG A 14 17.64 -16.43 -0.87
C ARG A 14 16.17 -16.43 -0.44
N PRO A 15 15.54 -15.26 -0.33
CA PRO A 15 14.13 -15.18 0.03
C PRO A 15 13.23 -15.74 -1.07
N ASP A 16 12.06 -16.25 -0.71
CA ASP A 16 11.02 -16.62 -1.69
C ASP A 16 10.47 -15.36 -2.39
N LEU A 17 10.05 -15.50 -3.65
CA LEU A 17 9.23 -14.48 -4.31
C LEU A 17 7.84 -14.49 -3.67
N VAL A 18 7.47 -13.42 -2.97
CA VAL A 18 6.18 -13.29 -2.29
C VAL A 18 5.40 -12.10 -2.85
N LEU A 19 4.14 -12.32 -3.22
CA LEU A 19 3.17 -11.26 -3.46
C LEU A 19 2.15 -11.25 -2.31
N ARG A 20 1.99 -10.11 -1.65
CA ARG A 20 1.08 -9.95 -0.52
C ARG A 20 -0.22 -9.32 -1.01
N LEU A 21 -1.30 -10.09 -0.95
CA LEU A 21 -2.65 -9.65 -1.29
C LEU A 21 -3.39 -9.28 0.00
N GLY A 22 -3.54 -7.98 0.23
CA GLY A 22 -4.44 -7.49 1.27
C GLY A 22 -5.88 -7.84 0.93
N PHE A 23 -6.67 -8.18 1.94
CA PHE A 23 -8.07 -8.48 1.76
C PHE A 23 -8.95 -7.63 2.68
N ALA A 24 -10.03 -7.08 2.12
CA ALA A 24 -11.07 -6.40 2.87
C ALA A 24 -12.45 -6.76 2.31
N GLY A 25 -13.33 -7.28 3.14
CA GLY A 25 -14.64 -7.77 2.72
C GLY A 25 -15.82 -7.23 3.52
N ASN A 26 -16.97 -7.06 2.87
CA ASN A 26 -18.22 -6.82 3.58
C ASN A 26 -18.53 -7.98 4.54
N ARG A 27 -18.87 -7.62 5.79
CA ARG A 27 -19.28 -8.58 6.81
C ARG A 27 -20.60 -9.26 6.48
N ASN A 28 -21.59 -8.47 6.09
CA ASN A 28 -22.92 -8.96 5.75
C ASN A 28 -22.96 -9.17 4.24
N LEU A 29 -22.76 -10.42 3.82
CA LEU A 29 -22.87 -10.80 2.42
C LEU A 29 -24.34 -11.08 2.06
N PRO A 30 -24.77 -10.72 0.84
CA PRO A 30 -26.04 -11.20 0.29
C PRO A 30 -26.01 -12.72 0.11
N ASP A 31 -27.19 -13.33 0.02
CA ASP A 31 -27.33 -14.73 -0.37
C ASP A 31 -26.78 -14.94 -1.77
N ASP A 32 -25.99 -15.99 -1.93
CA ASP A 32 -25.28 -16.30 -3.17
C ASP A 32 -25.55 -17.75 -3.60
N PRO A 33 -26.79 -18.06 -4.06
CA PRO A 33 -27.17 -19.43 -4.41
C PRO A 33 -26.35 -19.98 -5.59
N ASP A 34 -25.83 -19.10 -6.44
CA ASP A 34 -25.11 -19.45 -7.67
C ASP A 34 -23.58 -19.49 -7.46
N ASN A 35 -23.12 -19.32 -6.21
CA ASN A 35 -21.71 -19.25 -5.83
C ASN A 35 -20.91 -18.24 -6.70
N LEU A 36 -21.51 -17.10 -7.03
CA LEU A 36 -20.90 -16.07 -7.85
C LEU A 36 -19.69 -15.45 -7.16
N LEU A 37 -19.77 -15.20 -5.84
CA LEU A 37 -18.69 -14.59 -5.09
C LEU A 37 -17.48 -15.52 -4.94
N PRO A 38 -17.61 -16.80 -4.53
CA PRO A 38 -16.51 -17.76 -4.57
C PRO A 38 -15.88 -17.86 -5.97
N ARG A 39 -16.69 -17.86 -7.04
CA ARG A 39 -16.18 -17.91 -8.42
C ARG A 39 -15.38 -16.65 -8.77
N ALA A 40 -15.87 -15.47 -8.43
CA ALA A 40 -15.19 -14.20 -8.67
C ALA A 40 -13.86 -14.11 -7.90
N ILE A 41 -13.85 -14.50 -6.62
CA ILE A 41 -12.62 -14.57 -5.81
C ILE A 41 -11.63 -15.54 -6.45
N ASN A 42 -12.09 -16.75 -6.81
CA ASN A 42 -11.23 -17.75 -7.40
C ASN A 42 -10.63 -17.31 -8.74
N TRP A 43 -11.42 -16.65 -9.60
CA TRP A 43 -10.92 -16.09 -10.86
C TRP A 43 -9.76 -15.12 -10.64
N VAL A 44 -9.87 -14.21 -9.67
CA VAL A 44 -8.79 -13.25 -9.35
C VAL A 44 -7.56 -13.98 -8.82
N LEU A 45 -7.74 -14.90 -7.88
CA LEU A 45 -6.64 -15.67 -7.27
C LEU A 45 -5.93 -16.57 -8.30
N ASP A 46 -6.66 -17.13 -9.27
CA ASP A 46 -6.10 -17.94 -10.36
C ASP A 46 -5.28 -17.09 -11.32
N GLY A 47 -5.81 -15.92 -11.70
CA GLY A 47 -5.08 -14.96 -12.54
C GLY A 47 -3.76 -14.53 -11.88
N ILE A 48 -3.82 -14.20 -10.58
CA ILE A 48 -2.63 -13.82 -9.81
C ILE A 48 -1.61 -14.97 -9.73
N SER A 49 -2.07 -16.15 -9.33
CA SER A 49 -1.19 -17.32 -9.13
C SER A 49 -0.53 -17.74 -10.45
N ARG A 50 -1.28 -17.76 -11.56
CA ARG A 50 -0.74 -18.07 -12.88
C ARG A 50 0.36 -17.09 -13.29
N GLN A 51 0.15 -15.79 -13.07
CA GLN A 51 1.17 -14.79 -13.42
C GLN A 51 2.41 -14.92 -12.54
N LEU A 52 2.25 -15.17 -11.24
CA LEU A 52 3.40 -15.45 -10.36
C LEU A 52 4.18 -16.68 -10.82
N ALA A 53 3.50 -17.76 -11.19
CA ALA A 53 4.14 -18.96 -11.73
C ALA A 53 4.87 -18.71 -13.06
N ILE A 54 4.37 -17.81 -13.93
CA ILE A 54 5.07 -17.41 -15.15
C ILE A 54 6.36 -16.65 -14.82
N LEU A 55 6.29 -15.76 -13.82
CA LEU A 55 7.42 -14.93 -13.40
C LEU A 55 8.49 -15.73 -12.64
N ALA A 56 8.07 -16.73 -11.87
CA ALA A 56 8.91 -17.63 -11.09
C ALA A 56 8.40 -19.08 -11.23
N PRO A 57 8.79 -19.79 -12.31
CA PRO A 57 8.34 -21.16 -12.55
C PRO A 57 8.86 -22.20 -11.54
N GLY A 58 9.79 -21.82 -10.66
CA GLY A 58 10.38 -22.68 -9.63
C GLY A 58 11.53 -23.54 -10.16
N VAL A 59 11.88 -24.61 -9.43
CA VAL A 59 13.00 -25.55 -9.70
C VAL A 59 12.75 -26.42 -10.94
N LEU A 60 11.51 -26.50 -11.43
CA LEU A 60 11.28 -27.10 -12.74
C LEU A 60 11.97 -26.19 -13.75
N ASP A 61 12.76 -26.79 -14.62
CA ASP A 61 13.69 -26.15 -15.55
C ASP A 61 13.02 -26.02 -16.93
N PRO A 62 11.91 -25.25 -17.13
CA PRO A 62 11.58 -24.87 -18.49
C PRO A 62 12.67 -23.90 -18.95
N PRO A 63 13.11 -23.98 -20.21
CA PRO A 63 14.00 -22.98 -20.77
C PRO A 63 13.34 -21.62 -20.59
N THR A 64 13.86 -20.84 -19.65
CA THR A 64 13.43 -19.48 -19.37
C THR A 64 13.39 -18.75 -20.72
N PRO A 65 12.23 -18.28 -21.21
CA PRO A 65 12.20 -17.60 -22.48
C PRO A 65 13.18 -16.43 -22.41
N ALA A 66 13.95 -16.17 -23.47
CA ALA A 66 15.00 -15.13 -23.48
C ALA A 66 14.48 -13.70 -23.19
N THR A 67 13.15 -13.53 -23.16
CA THR A 67 12.43 -12.30 -22.80
C THR A 67 11.93 -12.28 -21.35
N SER A 68 11.98 -13.39 -20.64
CA SER A 68 11.71 -13.44 -19.21
C SER A 68 12.80 -12.63 -18.50
N PRO A 69 12.44 -11.79 -17.52
CA PRO A 69 13.41 -11.04 -16.73
C PRO A 69 14.21 -12.02 -15.84
N GLU A 70 15.16 -12.74 -16.44
CA GLU A 70 16.14 -13.63 -15.78
C GLU A 70 16.83 -12.92 -14.60
N HIS A 71 16.83 -11.58 -14.63
CA HIS A 71 17.38 -10.72 -13.61
C HIS A 71 16.60 -10.70 -12.28
N VAL A 72 15.30 -11.01 -12.24
CA VAL A 72 14.55 -11.01 -10.95
C VAL A 72 14.82 -12.30 -10.19
N LEU A 73 14.79 -13.44 -10.89
CA LEU A 73 14.93 -14.78 -10.29
C LEU A 73 16.30 -15.04 -9.66
N LYS A 74 17.35 -14.31 -10.08
CA LYS A 74 18.67 -14.41 -9.42
C LYS A 74 18.65 -13.90 -7.97
N PHE A 75 17.66 -13.12 -7.57
CA PHE A 75 17.57 -12.59 -6.20
C PHE A 75 16.69 -13.44 -5.27
N TYR A 76 15.87 -14.32 -5.83
CA TYR A 76 14.93 -15.14 -5.07
C TYR A 76 15.38 -16.61 -4.99
N SER A 77 14.78 -17.35 -4.07
CA SER A 77 14.86 -18.80 -4.03
C SER A 77 14.31 -19.38 -5.34
N GLN A 78 14.72 -20.60 -5.66
CA GLN A 78 14.15 -21.34 -6.80
C GLN A 78 12.85 -22.07 -6.42
N GLU A 79 12.30 -21.80 -5.23
CA GLU A 79 11.04 -22.38 -4.79
C GLU A 79 9.86 -21.75 -5.55
N PHE A 80 8.70 -22.41 -5.51
CA PHE A 80 7.48 -21.82 -6.06
C PHE A 80 7.14 -20.50 -5.35
N PRO A 81 6.68 -19.48 -6.11
CA PRO A 81 6.30 -18.20 -5.56
C PRO A 81 5.16 -18.36 -4.55
N VAL A 82 5.09 -17.41 -3.63
CA VAL A 82 4.10 -17.39 -2.56
C VAL A 82 3.08 -16.29 -2.81
N LEU A 83 1.80 -16.67 -2.92
CA LEU A 83 0.69 -15.74 -2.81
C LEU A 83 0.23 -15.70 -1.35
N ARG A 84 0.51 -14.60 -0.66
CA ARG A 84 0.15 -14.43 0.76
C ARG A 84 -1.07 -13.55 0.91
N ILE A 85 -2.16 -14.12 1.44
CA ILE A 85 -3.38 -13.37 1.76
C ILE A 85 -3.23 -12.75 3.16
N VAL A 86 -3.39 -11.43 3.26
CA VAL A 86 -3.35 -10.67 4.52
C VAL A 86 -4.76 -10.18 4.85
N THR A 87 -5.37 -10.73 5.90
CA THR A 87 -6.80 -10.54 6.22
C THR A 87 -7.01 -10.04 7.65
N GLY A 88 -8.18 -9.47 7.92
CA GLY A 88 -8.61 -9.13 9.27
C GLY A 88 -9.29 -10.28 10.02
N LEU A 89 -9.49 -11.43 9.35
CA LEU A 89 -10.33 -12.53 9.83
C LEU A 89 -11.70 -12.02 10.28
N ALA A 90 -12.32 -11.13 9.51
CA ALA A 90 -13.70 -10.74 9.77
C ALA A 90 -14.68 -11.87 9.38
N GLU A 91 -15.89 -11.79 9.93
CA GLU A 91 -17.05 -12.52 9.41
C GLU A 91 -17.32 -12.11 7.93
N GLY A 92 -18.02 -12.95 7.17
CA GLY A 92 -18.43 -12.63 5.80
C GLY A 92 -17.35 -12.91 4.77
N ALA A 93 -17.02 -11.92 3.94
CA ALA A 93 -16.09 -12.10 2.83
C ALA A 93 -14.68 -12.52 3.26
N ASP A 94 -14.17 -12.03 4.39
CA ASP A 94 -12.87 -12.42 4.95
C ASP A 94 -12.84 -13.92 5.31
N SER A 95 -13.95 -14.43 5.84
CA SER A 95 -14.09 -15.84 6.15
C SER A 95 -14.18 -16.70 4.88
N LEU A 96 -14.85 -16.17 3.86
CA LEU A 96 -15.01 -16.85 2.58
C LEU A 96 -13.66 -17.00 1.87
N ILE A 97 -12.88 -15.93 1.74
CA ILE A 97 -11.55 -16.03 1.11
C ILE A 97 -10.63 -16.97 1.88
N GLY A 98 -10.68 -16.96 3.22
CA GLY A 98 -9.83 -17.85 4.01
C GLY A 98 -10.18 -19.33 3.80
N LYS A 99 -11.47 -19.66 3.67
CA LYS A 99 -11.92 -21.02 3.30
C LYS A 99 -11.46 -21.41 1.90
N GLU A 100 -11.48 -20.48 0.94
CA GLU A 100 -10.94 -20.74 -0.40
C GLU A 100 -9.42 -20.97 -0.38
N VAL A 101 -8.67 -20.28 0.48
CA VAL A 101 -7.23 -20.52 0.68
C VAL A 101 -6.98 -21.93 1.23
N ILE A 102 -7.68 -22.34 2.27
CA ILE A 102 -7.59 -23.70 2.85
C ILE A 102 -7.93 -24.74 1.79
N ARG A 103 -9.04 -24.55 1.06
CA ARG A 103 -9.48 -25.46 0.00
C ARG A 103 -8.41 -25.60 -1.08
N ARG A 104 -7.79 -24.51 -1.52
CA ARG A 104 -6.71 -24.52 -2.52
C ARG A 104 -5.47 -25.26 -2.01
N ARG A 105 -5.07 -25.02 -0.77
CA ARG A 105 -3.92 -25.70 -0.13
C ARG A 105 -4.13 -27.22 -0.05
N ASN A 106 -5.35 -27.64 0.26
CA ASN A 106 -5.72 -29.05 0.38
C ASN A 106 -6.02 -29.73 -0.97
N SER A 107 -6.21 -28.95 -2.04
CA SER A 107 -6.43 -29.49 -3.38
C SER A 107 -5.10 -29.97 -3.95
N SER A 108 -4.86 -31.28 -3.93
CA SER A 108 -3.70 -31.94 -4.53
C SER A 108 -3.64 -31.87 -6.07
N GLY A 109 -4.47 -31.02 -6.68
CA GLY A 109 -4.62 -30.88 -8.13
C GLY A 109 -3.51 -30.06 -8.77
N THR A 110 -3.08 -30.51 -9.95
CA THR A 110 -1.97 -29.98 -10.75
C THR A 110 -2.14 -28.55 -11.27
N GLU A 111 -3.34 -27.96 -11.20
CA GLU A 111 -3.59 -26.61 -11.75
C GLU A 111 -3.01 -25.48 -10.89
N PHE A 112 -2.82 -25.69 -9.59
CA PHE A 112 -2.30 -24.67 -8.66
C PHE A 112 -0.94 -25.01 -8.07
N SER A 113 -0.30 -26.08 -8.54
CA SER A 113 0.94 -26.61 -7.98
C SER A 113 2.13 -25.64 -8.09
N ALA A 114 2.05 -24.67 -9.00
CA ALA A 114 3.14 -23.72 -9.27
C ALA A 114 3.10 -22.44 -8.40
N THR A 115 2.19 -22.31 -7.44
CA THR A 115 2.17 -21.18 -6.48
C THR A 115 1.72 -21.65 -5.11
N ARG A 116 2.50 -21.35 -4.07
CA ARG A 116 2.15 -21.66 -2.68
C ARG A 116 1.23 -20.58 -2.14
N VAL A 117 0.01 -20.93 -1.74
CA VAL A 117 -0.93 -19.98 -1.14
C VAL A 117 -0.82 -20.04 0.38
N ARG A 118 -0.58 -18.88 1.00
CA ARG A 118 -0.41 -18.71 2.45
C ARG A 118 -1.40 -17.69 2.99
N GLN A 119 -1.76 -17.80 4.27
CA GLN A 119 -2.63 -16.85 4.94
C GLN A 119 -1.92 -16.20 6.12
N SER A 120 -2.27 -14.94 6.40
CA SER A 120 -1.77 -14.17 7.52
C SER A 120 -2.88 -13.27 8.03
N ALA A 121 -2.93 -13.07 9.35
CA ALA A 121 -3.97 -12.26 9.97
C ALA A 121 -3.36 -11.04 10.66
N ILE A 122 -4.11 -9.94 10.64
CA ILE A 122 -3.85 -8.78 11.49
C ILE A 122 -5.09 -8.58 12.33
N LEU A 123 -4.97 -8.63 13.65
CA LEU A 123 -6.09 -8.52 14.59
C LEU A 123 -5.97 -7.22 15.40
N PRO A 124 -7.08 -6.51 15.62
CA PRO A 124 -7.07 -5.23 16.31
C PRO A 124 -6.97 -5.38 17.83
N CYS A 125 -7.05 -6.62 18.34
CA CYS A 125 -6.91 -7.01 19.74
C CYS A 125 -6.58 -8.50 19.83
N GLN A 126 -6.37 -9.00 21.06
CA GLN A 126 -6.05 -10.40 21.34
C GLN A 126 -7.05 -11.37 20.68
N PRO A 127 -6.60 -12.53 20.14
CA PRO A 127 -7.46 -13.46 19.42
C PRO A 127 -8.71 -13.88 20.19
N GLU A 128 -8.60 -14.11 21.50
CA GLU A 128 -9.72 -14.52 22.35
C GLU A 128 -10.74 -13.39 22.47
N ALA A 129 -10.29 -12.16 22.72
CA ALA A 129 -11.15 -10.99 22.80
C ALA A 129 -11.80 -10.70 21.44
N TYR A 130 -11.07 -10.89 20.34
CA TYR A 130 -11.60 -10.75 18.99
C TYR A 130 -12.66 -11.81 18.69
N ARG A 131 -12.42 -13.08 19.04
CA ARG A 131 -13.37 -14.20 18.91
C ARG A 131 -14.66 -13.94 19.70
N GLU A 132 -14.54 -13.52 20.97
CA GLU A 132 -15.67 -13.16 21.83
C GLU A 132 -16.42 -11.92 21.31
N SER A 133 -15.75 -11.09 20.51
CA SER A 133 -16.36 -9.96 19.82
C SER A 133 -17.16 -10.36 18.57
N ARG A 134 -17.44 -11.65 18.33
CA ARG A 134 -18.19 -12.12 17.15
C ARG A 134 -19.41 -12.94 17.57
N ASP A 135 -20.31 -13.21 16.63
CA ASP A 135 -21.45 -14.09 16.91
C ASP A 135 -20.94 -15.53 17.06
N LEU A 136 -20.82 -15.98 18.32
CA LEU A 136 -20.24 -17.28 18.66
C LEU A 136 -20.97 -18.46 18.01
N ASN A 137 -22.28 -18.34 17.75
CA ASN A 137 -23.06 -19.43 17.18
C ASN A 137 -22.82 -19.60 15.69
N LEU A 138 -22.55 -18.49 14.98
CA LEU A 138 -22.38 -18.51 13.52
C LEU A 138 -20.91 -18.57 13.10
N TYR A 139 -20.01 -18.02 13.90
CA TYR A 139 -18.66 -17.71 13.44
C TYR A 139 -17.53 -18.43 14.18
N SER A 140 -17.74 -18.88 15.42
CA SER A 140 -16.64 -19.35 16.28
C SER A 140 -15.85 -20.52 15.66
N HIS A 141 -16.52 -21.52 15.08
CA HIS A 141 -15.84 -22.65 14.46
C HIS A 141 -15.02 -22.23 13.24
N SER A 142 -15.59 -21.41 12.35
CA SER A 142 -14.85 -20.94 11.18
C SER A 142 -13.71 -20.00 11.57
N TYR A 143 -13.85 -19.21 12.63
CA TYR A 143 -12.76 -18.35 13.08
C TYR A 143 -11.55 -19.16 13.55
N ASP A 144 -11.76 -20.16 14.40
CA ASP A 144 -10.67 -20.99 14.93
C ASP A 144 -9.91 -21.72 13.82
N GLU A 145 -10.65 -22.34 12.89
CA GLU A 145 -10.07 -23.01 11.72
C GLU A 145 -9.22 -22.03 10.87
N LEU A 146 -9.73 -20.83 10.62
CA LEU A 146 -9.02 -19.81 9.85
C LEU A 146 -7.82 -19.21 10.59
N LEU A 147 -7.91 -19.10 11.91
CA LEU A 147 -6.83 -18.61 12.75
C LEU A 147 -5.69 -19.64 12.81
N GLU A 148 -6.01 -20.92 12.95
CA GLU A 148 -5.06 -22.03 12.95
C GLU A 148 -4.34 -22.18 11.59
N ASP A 149 -5.02 -21.86 10.48
CA ASP A 149 -4.42 -21.90 9.14
C ASP A 149 -3.43 -20.75 8.85
N CYS A 150 -3.41 -19.70 9.69
CA CYS A 150 -2.53 -18.55 9.47
C CYS A 150 -1.06 -18.89 9.79
N ASP A 151 -0.16 -18.62 8.84
CA ASP A 151 1.28 -18.76 9.07
C ASP A 151 1.79 -17.75 10.12
N HIS A 152 1.21 -16.54 10.14
CA HIS A 152 1.56 -15.47 11.08
C HIS A 152 0.33 -14.64 11.43
N ILE A 153 0.28 -14.19 12.69
CA ILE A 153 -0.78 -13.34 13.23
C ILE A 153 -0.11 -12.12 13.87
N ILE A 154 -0.48 -10.92 13.44
CA ILE A 154 -0.07 -9.66 14.06
C ILE A 154 -1.22 -9.19 14.93
N VAL A 155 -0.95 -8.99 16.22
CA VAL A 155 -1.95 -8.56 17.21
C VAL A 155 -1.57 -7.20 17.74
N PHE A 156 -2.53 -6.29 17.84
CA PHE A 156 -2.27 -4.98 18.43
C PHE A 156 -2.17 -5.09 19.96
N ASP A 157 -1.25 -4.32 20.53
CA ASP A 157 -1.03 -4.17 21.97
C ASP A 157 -2.11 -3.31 22.66
N GLY A 158 -3.17 -2.94 21.92
CA GLY A 158 -4.29 -2.18 22.44
C GLY A 158 -4.94 -2.87 23.65
N PRO A 159 -5.40 -2.11 24.66
CA PRO A 159 -6.03 -2.68 25.84
C PRO A 159 -7.15 -3.65 25.44
N SER A 160 -7.13 -4.87 25.97
CA SER A 160 -8.23 -5.84 25.78
C SER A 160 -9.58 -5.27 26.19
N THR A 161 -9.57 -4.29 27.10
CA THR A 161 -10.73 -3.52 27.54
C THR A 161 -11.33 -2.58 26.49
N LEU A 162 -10.67 -2.35 25.35
CA LEU A 162 -11.24 -1.58 24.22
C LEU A 162 -12.39 -2.33 23.53
N TYR A 163 -12.53 -3.62 23.82
CA TYR A 163 -13.62 -4.48 23.37
C TYR A 163 -14.41 -4.92 24.60
N PRO A 164 -15.22 -4.02 25.22
CA PRO A 164 -16.03 -4.39 26.37
C PRO A 164 -16.88 -5.62 26.01
N ARG A 165 -16.77 -6.64 26.88
CA ARG A 165 -17.26 -8.01 26.75
C ARG A 165 -18.48 -8.19 25.84
N GLY A 166 -18.30 -9.06 24.84
CA GLY A 166 -19.36 -9.75 24.12
C GLY A 166 -20.06 -8.88 23.09
N ASN A 167 -19.86 -9.20 21.82
CA ASN A 167 -20.63 -8.60 20.73
C ASN A 167 -21.99 -9.27 20.57
N THR A 168 -22.58 -9.73 21.69
CA THR A 168 -24.00 -10.09 21.71
C THR A 168 -24.79 -8.84 21.30
N LYS A 169 -25.94 -9.04 20.66
CA LYS A 169 -26.82 -7.91 20.32
C LYS A 169 -27.11 -7.04 21.55
N GLU A 170 -27.15 -7.66 22.72
CA GLU A 170 -27.30 -7.02 24.03
C GLU A 170 -26.06 -6.20 24.43
N GLY A 171 -24.84 -6.74 24.28
CA GLY A 171 -23.60 -6.02 24.56
C GLY A 171 -23.42 -4.78 23.69
N ARG A 172 -23.75 -4.85 22.39
CA ARG A 172 -23.72 -3.68 21.49
C ARG A 172 -24.70 -2.57 21.88
N GLN A 173 -25.81 -2.91 22.52
CA GLN A 173 -26.77 -1.90 22.99
C GLN A 173 -26.24 -1.14 24.21
N LEU A 174 -25.34 -1.75 24.97
CA LEU A 174 -24.70 -1.14 26.13
C LEU A 174 -23.47 -0.28 25.77
N GLU A 175 -23.00 -0.31 24.52
CA GLU A 175 -21.83 0.45 24.10
C GLU A 175 -22.06 1.96 24.16
N THR A 176 -21.18 2.64 24.88
CA THR A 176 -21.14 4.09 24.89
C THR A 176 -20.64 4.63 23.54
N PRO A 177 -20.91 5.91 23.21
CA PRO A 177 -20.32 6.55 22.03
C PRO A 177 -18.79 6.45 21.97
N ILE A 178 -18.12 6.52 23.13
CA ILE A 178 -16.66 6.41 23.25
C ILE A 178 -16.20 4.99 22.89
N ASP A 179 -16.93 3.95 23.30
CA ASP A 179 -16.59 2.56 22.94
C ASP A 179 -16.71 2.33 21.42
N LYS A 180 -17.76 2.89 20.81
CA LYS A 180 -17.96 2.83 19.35
C LYS A 180 -16.82 3.53 18.60
N GLU A 181 -16.41 4.71 19.06
CA GLU A 181 -15.30 5.47 18.49
C GLU A 181 -13.97 4.71 18.61
N ARG A 182 -13.65 4.19 19.81
CA ARG A 182 -12.44 3.40 20.08
C ARG A 182 -12.36 2.15 19.20
N ARG A 183 -13.47 1.43 19.08
CA ARG A 183 -13.54 0.26 18.20
C ARG A 183 -13.35 0.66 16.73
N GLY A 184 -13.96 1.75 16.29
CA GLY A 184 -13.75 2.29 14.93
C GLY A 184 -12.29 2.64 14.68
N HIS A 185 -11.61 3.26 15.65
CA HIS A 185 -10.17 3.54 15.58
C HIS A 185 -9.34 2.25 15.47
N ALA A 186 -9.64 1.23 16.27
CA ALA A 186 -8.93 -0.04 16.24
C ALA A 186 -9.09 -0.76 14.88
N TYR A 187 -10.28 -0.75 14.28
CA TYR A 187 -10.51 -1.30 12.93
C TYR A 187 -9.81 -0.49 11.82
N ARG A 188 -9.77 0.85 11.92
CA ARG A 188 -8.99 1.67 10.98
C ARG A 188 -7.50 1.35 11.06
N ALA A 189 -6.97 1.25 12.28
CA ALA A 189 -5.58 0.91 12.48
C ALA A 189 -5.27 -0.52 11.97
N GLN A 190 -6.19 -1.48 12.15
CA GLN A 190 -6.10 -2.82 11.54
C GLN A 190 -6.02 -2.74 10.01
N SER A 191 -6.96 -2.04 9.37
CA SER A 191 -6.97 -1.82 7.92
C SER A 191 -5.68 -1.16 7.44
N GLU A 192 -5.18 -0.15 8.16
CA GLU A 192 -3.92 0.51 7.83
C GLU A 192 -2.72 -0.46 7.86
N LEU A 193 -2.64 -1.35 8.87
CA LEU A 193 -1.61 -2.37 8.89
C LEU A 193 -1.80 -3.45 7.83
N ILE A 194 -3.04 -3.80 7.45
CA ILE A 194 -3.28 -4.70 6.30
C ILE A 194 -2.68 -4.06 5.05
N LEU A 195 -3.02 -2.80 4.77
CA LEU A 195 -2.53 -2.07 3.60
C LEU A 195 -1.00 -1.97 3.59
N ARG A 196 -0.37 -1.63 4.73
CA ARG A 196 1.11 -1.57 4.83
C ARG A 196 1.80 -2.92 4.63
N ASN A 197 1.10 -4.02 4.83
CA ASN A 197 1.59 -5.38 4.61
C ASN A 197 1.10 -5.97 3.28
N SER A 198 0.59 -5.14 2.37
CA SER A 198 0.05 -5.57 1.08
C SER A 198 0.78 -4.90 -0.08
N ASP A 199 0.88 -5.62 -1.18
CA ASP A 199 1.37 -5.10 -2.46
C ASP A 199 0.21 -4.77 -3.42
N LEU A 200 -0.93 -5.45 -3.22
CA LEU A 200 -2.20 -5.30 -3.95
C LEU A 200 -3.34 -5.48 -2.94
N LEU A 201 -4.45 -4.74 -3.08
CA LEU A 201 -5.67 -4.96 -2.29
C LEU A 201 -6.73 -5.68 -3.14
N LEU A 202 -7.26 -6.80 -2.66
CA LEU A 202 -8.50 -7.39 -3.14
C LEU A 202 -9.63 -7.00 -2.19
N ALA A 203 -10.62 -6.27 -2.70
CA ALA A 203 -11.75 -5.82 -1.91
C ALA A 203 -13.07 -6.44 -2.40
N VAL A 204 -13.91 -6.90 -1.48
CA VAL A 204 -15.28 -7.35 -1.76
C VAL A 204 -16.24 -6.38 -1.09
N ALA A 205 -16.91 -5.56 -1.88
CA ALA A 205 -17.81 -4.54 -1.34
C ALA A 205 -19.11 -4.50 -2.11
N ASP A 206 -20.18 -4.22 -1.39
CA ASP A 206 -21.39 -3.69 -1.97
C ASP A 206 -21.40 -2.17 -1.81
N ARG A 207 -21.28 -1.44 -2.93
CA ARG A 207 -21.27 0.03 -2.92
C ARG A 207 -22.63 0.65 -2.66
N SER A 208 -23.72 -0.11 -2.74
CA SER A 208 -25.07 0.40 -2.43
C SER A 208 -25.32 0.54 -0.93
N VAL A 209 -24.52 -0.14 -0.08
CA VAL A 209 -24.58 -0.01 1.37
C VAL A 209 -23.59 1.05 1.87
N PRO A 210 -24.04 1.98 2.75
CA PRO A 210 -23.13 2.95 3.34
C PRO A 210 -22.03 2.24 4.14
N GLY A 211 -20.78 2.66 3.93
CA GLY A 211 -19.63 2.16 4.67
C GLY A 211 -19.67 2.58 6.14
N LEU A 212 -19.17 1.72 7.03
CA LEU A 212 -18.92 2.04 8.43
C LEU A 212 -17.46 2.47 8.64
N ALA A 213 -17.16 3.06 9.79
CA ALA A 213 -15.80 3.38 10.21
C ALA A 213 -14.93 2.11 10.25
N GLY A 214 -13.77 2.14 9.58
CA GLY A 214 -12.88 1.00 9.39
C GLY A 214 -13.44 -0.09 8.47
N GLY A 215 -14.55 0.18 7.78
CA GLY A 215 -15.17 -0.77 6.85
C GLY A 215 -14.50 -0.78 5.47
N THR A 216 -14.88 -1.74 4.63
CA THR A 216 -14.27 -2.01 3.32
C THR A 216 -14.16 -0.78 2.42
N LEU A 217 -15.20 0.06 2.33
CA LEU A 217 -15.18 1.26 1.49
C LEU A 217 -14.21 2.33 2.01
N GLU A 218 -13.99 2.42 3.32
CA GLU A 218 -12.95 3.29 3.90
C GLU A 218 -11.56 2.70 3.61
N THR A 219 -11.38 1.39 3.79
CA THR A 219 -10.13 0.69 3.44
C THR A 219 -9.74 0.84 1.98
N ILE A 220 -10.69 0.81 1.04
CA ILE A 220 -10.41 1.06 -0.39
C ILE A 220 -9.92 2.50 -0.62
N ARG A 221 -10.52 3.48 0.06
CA ARG A 221 -10.06 4.88 -0.02
C ARG A 221 -8.67 5.04 0.59
N ASP A 222 -8.39 4.37 1.69
CA ASP A 222 -7.07 4.40 2.30
C ASP A 222 -6.04 3.73 1.38
N ALA A 223 -6.37 2.61 0.73
CA ALA A 223 -5.50 1.98 -0.26
C ALA A 223 -5.09 2.94 -1.38
N GLN A 224 -6.01 3.79 -1.85
CA GLN A 224 -5.72 4.84 -2.82
C GLN A 224 -4.75 5.89 -2.28
N HIS A 225 -4.85 6.28 -1.01
CA HIS A 225 -3.86 7.15 -0.36
C HIS A 225 -2.49 6.46 -0.22
N PHE A 226 -2.47 5.15 0.04
CA PHE A 226 -1.25 4.33 0.02
C PHE A 226 -0.69 4.08 -1.37
N LYS A 227 -1.39 4.53 -2.44
CA LYS A 227 -1.07 4.22 -3.84
C LYS A 227 -0.95 2.71 -4.08
N LEU A 228 -1.84 1.95 -3.45
CA LEU A 228 -1.98 0.52 -3.67
C LEU A 228 -3.00 0.27 -4.77
N PRO A 229 -2.68 -0.58 -5.76
CA PRO A 229 -3.66 -1.03 -6.73
C PRO A 229 -4.79 -1.80 -6.02
N VAL A 230 -6.01 -1.68 -6.52
CA VAL A 230 -7.18 -2.36 -5.93
C VAL A 230 -7.91 -3.17 -6.99
N VAL A 231 -8.10 -4.45 -6.72
CA VAL A 231 -9.08 -5.30 -7.42
C VAL A 231 -10.37 -5.27 -6.61
N LEU A 232 -11.42 -4.66 -7.15
CA LEU A 232 -12.72 -4.56 -6.50
C LEU A 232 -13.70 -5.57 -7.10
N ILE A 233 -14.24 -6.44 -6.25
CA ILE A 233 -15.42 -7.26 -6.53
C ILE A 233 -16.64 -6.51 -5.98
N ASP A 234 -17.32 -5.77 -6.87
CA ASP A 234 -18.53 -5.01 -6.56
C ASP A 234 -19.76 -5.92 -6.59
N LEU A 235 -20.44 -6.04 -5.46
CA LEU A 235 -21.60 -6.90 -5.28
C LEU A 235 -22.87 -6.18 -5.77
N ILE A 236 -23.47 -6.70 -6.86
CA ILE A 236 -24.72 -6.17 -7.39
C ILE A 236 -25.85 -7.05 -6.86
N THR A 237 -26.68 -6.48 -5.99
CA THR A 237 -27.79 -7.22 -5.36
C THR A 237 -29.14 -6.69 -5.79
N SER A 238 -30.15 -7.56 -5.75
CA SER A 238 -31.55 -7.14 -5.78
C SER A 238 -32.23 -7.42 -4.43
N THR A 239 -33.15 -6.56 -4.02
CA THR A 239 -34.09 -6.90 -2.95
C THR A 239 -35.07 -7.97 -3.43
N ASN A 240 -35.33 -8.99 -2.62
CA ASN A 240 -36.34 -9.98 -2.96
C ASN A 240 -37.74 -9.33 -2.89
N PRO A 241 -38.48 -9.17 -4.01
CA PRO A 241 -39.77 -8.49 -4.00
C PRO A 241 -40.82 -9.23 -3.16
N ALA A 242 -40.62 -10.52 -2.85
CA ALA A 242 -41.50 -11.28 -1.98
C ALA A 242 -41.43 -10.82 -0.51
N PHE A 243 -40.26 -10.34 -0.04
CA PHE A 243 -40.06 -9.93 1.35
C PHE A 243 -40.56 -8.51 1.66
N ASP A 244 -40.57 -7.64 0.64
CA ASP A 244 -40.97 -6.24 0.79
C ASP A 244 -42.44 -6.09 1.21
N ARG A 245 -43.28 -7.09 0.90
CA ARG A 245 -44.71 -7.10 1.28
C ARG A 245 -44.96 -7.51 2.73
N GLN A 246 -44.02 -8.18 3.39
CA GLN A 246 -44.22 -8.73 4.74
C GLN A 246 -43.55 -7.87 5.82
N ALA A 247 -42.47 -7.15 5.48
CA ALA A 247 -41.73 -6.29 6.41
C ALA A 247 -42.52 -5.07 6.91
N VAL A 248 -43.58 -4.66 6.21
CA VAL A 248 -44.43 -3.52 6.61
C VAL A 248 -45.24 -3.81 7.88
N ASN A 249 -45.45 -5.07 8.25
CA ASN A 249 -46.35 -5.44 9.35
C ASN A 249 -45.63 -5.78 10.68
N ASP A 250 -44.34 -6.08 10.67
CA ASP A 250 -43.58 -6.40 11.88
C ASP A 250 -42.57 -5.29 12.18
N ASN A 251 -42.79 -4.55 13.28
CA ASN A 251 -41.87 -3.53 13.81
C ASN A 251 -40.46 -4.05 14.17
N THR A 252 -40.19 -5.34 13.98
CA THR A 252 -38.83 -5.85 13.96
C THR A 252 -38.23 -5.60 12.58
N ALA A 253 -37.47 -4.52 12.45
CA ALA A 253 -36.71 -4.19 11.24
C ALA A 253 -35.67 -5.30 10.93
N LYS A 254 -36.12 -6.43 10.37
CA LYS A 254 -35.24 -7.41 9.74
C LYS A 254 -34.70 -6.75 8.48
N ILE A 255 -33.39 -6.72 8.37
CA ILE A 255 -32.72 -6.30 7.14
C ILE A 255 -33.27 -7.18 6.02
N PRO A 256 -33.81 -6.61 4.93
CA PRO A 256 -34.40 -7.39 3.86
C PRO A 256 -33.34 -8.36 3.31
N GLU A 257 -33.77 -9.60 3.08
CA GLU A 257 -32.91 -10.63 2.51
C GLU A 257 -32.49 -10.17 1.11
N ARG A 258 -31.17 -10.08 0.89
CA ARG A 258 -30.58 -9.55 -0.34
C ARG A 258 -30.01 -10.72 -1.13
N LEU A 259 -30.38 -10.78 -2.41
CA LEU A 259 -29.89 -11.80 -3.31
C LEU A 259 -28.77 -11.22 -4.18
N LEU A 260 -27.62 -11.88 -4.23
CA LEU A 260 -26.54 -11.57 -5.15
C LEU A 260 -27.00 -11.93 -6.56
N ARG A 261 -27.00 -10.95 -7.46
CA ARG A 261 -27.33 -11.16 -8.87
C ARG A 261 -26.10 -11.30 -9.72
N GLN A 262 -25.09 -10.48 -9.43
CA GLN A 262 -23.87 -10.39 -10.20
C GLN A 262 -22.72 -9.96 -9.30
N ALA A 263 -21.52 -10.44 -9.60
CA ALA A 263 -20.28 -9.93 -9.03
C ALA A 263 -19.48 -9.25 -10.15
N ARG A 264 -19.20 -7.96 -10.01
CA ARG A 264 -18.47 -7.17 -11.01
C ARG A 264 -17.03 -7.01 -10.57
N ILE A 265 -16.08 -7.49 -11.38
CA ILE A 265 -14.65 -7.33 -11.10
C ILE A 265 -14.16 -6.08 -11.82
N SER A 266 -13.47 -5.20 -11.10
CA SER A 266 -12.93 -3.94 -11.63
C SER A 266 -11.56 -3.66 -11.06
N LEU A 267 -10.72 -2.99 -11.83
CA LEU A 267 -9.38 -2.56 -11.43
C LEU A 267 -9.42 -1.05 -11.11
N VAL A 268 -8.86 -0.65 -9.97
CA VAL A 268 -8.70 0.75 -9.58
C VAL A 268 -7.22 1.08 -9.47
N GLU A 269 -6.74 1.97 -10.34
CA GLU A 269 -5.34 2.35 -10.41
C GLU A 269 -4.87 3.10 -9.14
N PRO A 270 -3.58 3.01 -8.78
CA PRO A 270 -3.00 3.76 -7.67
C PRO A 270 -3.13 5.28 -7.80
N GLY A 271 -3.67 5.94 -6.77
CA GLY A 271 -3.67 7.39 -6.66
C GLY A 271 -4.77 8.09 -7.45
N GLU A 272 -5.63 7.33 -8.14
CA GLU A 272 -6.87 7.87 -8.65
C GLU A 272 -7.81 8.13 -7.47
N PRO A 273 -8.38 9.34 -7.32
CA PRO A 273 -9.36 9.58 -6.29
C PRO A 273 -10.53 8.63 -6.54
N PHE A 274 -10.93 7.86 -5.52
CA PHE A 274 -12.08 6.95 -5.57
C PHE A 274 -13.37 7.76 -5.77
N LYS A 275 -13.63 8.19 -7.01
CA LYS A 275 -14.76 9.03 -7.41
C LYS A 275 -15.98 8.19 -7.80
N GLY A 276 -15.94 6.88 -7.59
CA GLY A 276 -16.95 5.96 -8.13
C GLY A 276 -16.96 5.85 -9.66
N ALA A 277 -16.11 6.62 -10.36
CA ALA A 277 -15.89 6.55 -11.78
C ALA A 277 -14.88 5.43 -12.06
N MET A 278 -15.40 4.24 -12.35
CA MET A 278 -14.62 3.22 -13.04
C MET A 278 -14.49 3.65 -14.50
N LEU A 279 -13.41 3.27 -15.16
CA LEU A 279 -13.40 3.23 -16.61
C LEU A 279 -14.46 2.19 -17.03
N PRO A 280 -15.57 2.59 -17.71
CA PRO A 280 -16.67 1.68 -18.04
C PRO A 280 -16.24 0.49 -18.92
N ASP A 281 -15.05 0.58 -19.51
CA ASP A 281 -14.43 -0.43 -20.35
C ASP A 281 -13.45 -1.36 -19.59
N GLU A 282 -13.42 -1.33 -18.25
CA GLU A 282 -12.44 -2.07 -17.42
C GLU A 282 -13.07 -2.92 -16.31
N CYS A 283 -14.32 -3.32 -16.53
CA CYS A 283 -14.99 -4.27 -15.67
C CYS A 283 -15.64 -5.39 -16.47
N PHE A 284 -15.73 -6.59 -15.89
CA PHE A 284 -16.56 -7.67 -16.42
C PHE A 284 -17.43 -8.26 -15.30
N LEU A 285 -18.48 -8.97 -15.72
CA LEU A 285 -19.50 -9.52 -14.84
C LEU A 285 -19.33 -11.03 -14.71
N VAL A 286 -19.46 -11.52 -13.50
CA VAL A 286 -19.61 -12.95 -13.19
C VAL A 286 -21.08 -13.18 -12.86
N GLY A 287 -21.81 -13.92 -13.71
CA GLY A 287 -23.17 -14.40 -13.38
C GLY A 287 -24.20 -14.48 -14.51
N GLU A 288 -24.02 -13.80 -15.65
CA GLU A 288 -24.97 -13.87 -16.77
C GLU A 288 -24.36 -14.51 -18.02
N SER A 289 -25.18 -15.27 -18.75
CA SER A 289 -24.74 -16.08 -19.90
C SER A 289 -25.12 -15.46 -21.25
N SER A 290 -25.81 -14.31 -21.24
CA SER A 290 -26.52 -13.75 -22.38
C SER A 290 -25.67 -12.85 -23.28
N GLN A 291 -24.45 -12.45 -22.89
CA GLN A 291 -23.56 -11.59 -23.70
C GLN A 291 -22.09 -12.07 -23.76
N ARG A 292 -21.88 -13.38 -23.95
CA ARG A 292 -20.56 -14.04 -23.88
C ARG A 292 -19.43 -13.36 -24.65
N ALA A 293 -19.66 -12.88 -25.87
CA ALA A 293 -18.58 -12.32 -26.70
C ALA A 293 -18.04 -10.97 -26.17
N SER A 294 -18.93 -10.07 -25.73
CA SER A 294 -18.50 -8.78 -25.15
C SER A 294 -17.89 -8.97 -23.76
N GLU A 295 -18.37 -9.94 -22.99
CA GLU A 295 -17.85 -10.23 -21.66
C GLU A 295 -16.46 -10.87 -21.73
N GLN A 296 -16.23 -11.80 -22.67
CA GLN A 296 -14.93 -12.43 -22.87
C GLN A 296 -13.84 -11.41 -23.24
N ALA A 297 -14.14 -10.44 -24.11
CA ALA A 297 -13.18 -9.37 -24.45
C ALA A 297 -12.86 -8.47 -23.25
N ARG A 298 -13.85 -8.21 -22.38
CA ARG A 298 -13.63 -7.43 -21.14
C ARG A 298 -12.85 -8.22 -20.11
N GLU A 299 -13.15 -9.52 -19.96
CA GLU A 299 -12.40 -10.45 -19.10
C GLU A 299 -10.94 -10.52 -19.53
N GLU A 300 -10.67 -10.66 -20.83
CA GLU A 300 -9.32 -10.66 -21.40
C GLU A 300 -8.58 -9.35 -21.09
N LYS A 301 -9.24 -8.20 -21.30
CA LYS A 301 -8.66 -6.89 -20.98
C LYS A 301 -8.30 -6.75 -19.49
N VAL A 302 -9.21 -7.14 -18.59
CA VAL A 302 -8.96 -7.10 -17.13
C VAL A 302 -7.84 -8.08 -16.75
N SER A 303 -7.78 -9.25 -17.38
CA SER A 303 -6.71 -10.23 -17.17
C SER A 303 -5.34 -9.69 -17.59
N ILE A 304 -5.24 -9.07 -18.77
CA ILE A 304 -3.99 -8.45 -19.27
C ILE A 304 -3.53 -7.36 -18.31
N GLU A 305 -4.44 -6.50 -17.86
CA GLU A 305 -4.12 -5.40 -16.96
C GLU A 305 -3.70 -5.89 -15.57
N LEU A 306 -4.37 -6.91 -15.04
CA LEU A 306 -3.97 -7.56 -13.79
C LEU A 306 -2.56 -8.18 -13.91
N GLN A 307 -2.26 -8.84 -15.03
CA GLN A 307 -0.92 -9.38 -15.30
C GLN A 307 0.14 -8.28 -15.37
N ARG A 308 -0.18 -7.13 -15.99
CA ARG A 308 0.68 -5.93 -16.03
C ARG A 308 1.01 -5.45 -14.62
N TRP A 309 0.01 -5.33 -13.74
CA TRP A 309 0.20 -4.91 -12.36
C TRP A 309 1.07 -5.87 -11.57
N ILE A 310 0.78 -7.17 -11.62
CA ILE A 310 1.56 -8.17 -10.89
C ILE A 310 3.02 -8.11 -11.33
N THR A 311 3.26 -8.05 -12.64
CA THR A 311 4.62 -7.95 -13.19
C THR A 311 5.33 -6.69 -12.71
N ALA A 312 4.67 -5.52 -12.77
CA ALA A 312 5.25 -4.26 -12.30
C ALA A 312 5.57 -4.28 -10.79
N ILE A 313 4.69 -4.89 -9.98
CA ILE A 313 4.87 -5.03 -8.52
C ILE A 313 6.05 -5.96 -8.21
N THR A 314 6.10 -7.14 -8.82
CA THR A 314 7.10 -8.17 -8.48
C THR A 314 8.47 -7.89 -9.10
N ALA A 315 8.51 -7.35 -10.32
CA ALA A 315 9.76 -7.01 -11.00
C ALA A 315 10.31 -5.64 -10.54
N GLY A 316 9.45 -4.81 -9.95
CA GLY A 316 9.76 -3.46 -9.52
C GLY A 316 9.72 -2.45 -10.69
N PRO A 317 9.54 -1.14 -10.38
CA PRO A 317 9.28 -0.10 -11.37
C PRO A 317 10.44 0.16 -12.35
N ASN A 318 11.65 -0.28 -12.01
CA ASN A 318 12.86 -0.07 -12.82
C ASN A 318 13.11 -1.18 -13.84
N LEU A 319 12.40 -2.31 -13.74
CA LEU A 319 12.28 -3.23 -14.86
C LEU A 319 11.16 -2.70 -15.73
N SER A 320 11.47 -1.63 -16.45
CA SER A 320 10.61 -1.09 -17.49
C SER A 320 10.14 -2.27 -18.32
N LEU A 321 8.85 -2.64 -18.22
CA LEU A 321 8.18 -3.37 -19.28
C LEU A 321 8.53 -2.61 -20.56
N PRO A 322 8.95 -3.29 -21.64
CA PRO A 322 9.46 -2.63 -22.83
C PRO A 322 8.47 -1.56 -23.28
N ASP A 323 8.78 -0.31 -22.92
CA ASP A 323 8.00 0.83 -23.31
C ASP A 323 8.34 1.02 -24.79
N GLU A 324 7.39 0.70 -25.67
CA GLU A 324 7.60 0.76 -27.12
C GLU A 324 8.08 2.15 -27.57
N SER A 325 7.93 3.17 -26.74
CA SER A 325 8.33 4.55 -27.02
C SER A 325 9.81 4.88 -26.71
N HIS A 326 10.52 4.10 -25.89
CA HIS A 326 11.89 4.42 -25.47
C HIS A 326 12.94 3.50 -26.12
N LYS A 327 13.32 3.82 -27.37
CA LYS A 327 14.33 3.10 -28.19
C LYS A 327 15.79 3.17 -27.72
N THR A 328 16.07 3.69 -26.52
CA THR A 328 17.43 3.74 -25.99
C THR A 328 17.52 2.98 -24.67
N PRO A 329 18.15 1.79 -24.63
CA PRO A 329 18.34 1.05 -23.39
C PRO A 329 19.19 1.88 -22.43
N GLY A 330 18.56 2.41 -21.39
CA GLY A 330 19.27 3.05 -20.30
C GLY A 330 20.20 2.03 -19.64
N LYS A 331 21.50 2.36 -19.55
CA LYS A 331 22.52 1.52 -18.91
C LYS A 331 22.06 1.05 -17.52
N HIS A 332 22.12 -0.26 -17.31
CA HIS A 332 21.77 -1.09 -16.15
C HIS A 332 22.28 -0.69 -14.74
N SER A 333 22.71 0.56 -14.52
CA SER A 333 23.49 0.98 -13.34
C SER A 333 22.83 0.76 -11.97
N HIS A 334 21.50 0.78 -11.87
CA HIS A 334 20.82 0.71 -10.57
C HIS A 334 20.62 -0.74 -10.08
N LEU A 335 20.45 -1.68 -11.00
CA LEU A 335 20.31 -3.11 -10.68
C LEU A 335 21.67 -3.75 -10.41
N ASP A 336 22.70 -3.34 -11.16
CA ASP A 336 24.09 -3.71 -10.88
C ASP A 336 24.52 -3.21 -9.50
N PHE A 337 24.11 -1.99 -9.11
CA PHE A 337 24.35 -1.46 -7.77
C PHE A 337 23.69 -2.31 -6.66
N LEU A 338 22.44 -2.74 -6.84
CA LEU A 338 21.76 -3.59 -5.86
C LEU A 338 22.40 -4.98 -5.78
N SER A 339 22.77 -5.58 -6.91
CA SER A 339 23.52 -6.85 -6.93
C SER A 339 24.84 -6.68 -6.17
N ASP A 340 25.64 -5.66 -6.51
CA ASP A 340 26.91 -5.37 -5.82
C ASP A 340 26.72 -5.11 -4.32
N PHE A 341 25.62 -4.47 -3.91
CA PHE A 341 25.32 -4.17 -2.50
C PHE A 341 24.92 -5.40 -1.69
N PHE A 342 24.20 -6.36 -2.28
CA PHE A 342 23.76 -7.58 -1.60
C PHE A 342 24.75 -8.74 -1.72
N ASP A 343 25.47 -8.85 -2.83
CA ASP A 343 26.36 -9.97 -3.13
C ASP A 343 27.77 -9.82 -2.51
N ARG A 344 28.18 -8.59 -2.15
CA ARG A 344 29.52 -8.33 -1.61
C ARG A 344 29.51 -8.10 -0.10
N GLU A 345 30.12 -9.03 0.65
CA GLU A 345 30.30 -8.89 2.11
C GLU A 345 31.20 -7.69 2.50
N ASP A 346 32.05 -7.21 1.59
CA ASP A 346 33.13 -6.22 1.83
C ASP A 346 32.77 -4.78 1.48
N VAL A 347 31.57 -4.52 0.92
CA VAL A 347 31.18 -3.19 0.47
C VAL A 347 30.18 -2.58 1.46
N PRO A 348 30.63 -1.84 2.50
CA PRO A 348 29.75 -0.82 3.06
C PRO A 348 29.41 0.17 1.93
N PRO A 349 28.26 0.87 1.97
CA PRO A 349 27.95 1.90 0.98
C PRO A 349 29.17 2.81 0.86
N LYS A 350 29.80 2.84 -0.33
CA LYS A 350 31.11 3.46 -0.53
C LYS A 350 31.13 4.81 0.17
N LYS A 351 31.95 4.95 1.22
CA LYS A 351 32.19 6.24 1.89
C LYS A 351 32.68 7.31 0.89
N GLU A 352 33.14 6.91 -0.29
CA GLU A 352 33.49 7.80 -1.40
C GLU A 352 32.30 8.66 -1.87
N ALA A 353 31.05 8.16 -1.82
CA ALA A 353 29.87 8.97 -2.12
C ALA A 353 29.66 10.11 -1.10
N TRP A 354 30.17 9.95 0.13
CA TRP A 354 30.15 11.00 1.16
C TRP A 354 31.30 12.00 1.00
N SER A 355 32.44 11.62 0.41
CA SER A 355 33.48 12.61 0.05
C SER A 355 32.99 13.59 -1.03
N ASP A 356 32.05 13.16 -1.87
CA ASP A 356 31.38 14.04 -2.82
C ASP A 356 30.34 14.95 -2.15
N PHE A 357 29.88 14.61 -0.95
CA PHE A 357 29.07 15.51 -0.12
C PHE A 357 29.94 16.59 0.55
N ALA A 358 31.16 16.26 0.94
CA ALA A 358 32.13 17.24 1.45
C ALA A 358 32.60 18.21 0.34
N SER A 359 32.73 17.75 -0.90
CA SER A 359 32.98 18.61 -2.07
C SER A 359 31.78 19.52 -2.39
N ARG A 360 30.54 19.00 -2.23
CA ARG A 360 29.30 19.79 -2.32
C ARG A 360 29.12 20.79 -1.18
N GLU A 361 29.58 20.47 0.03
CA GLU A 361 29.61 21.40 1.16
C GLU A 361 30.59 22.55 0.88
N ALA A 362 31.74 22.27 0.25
CA ALA A 362 32.67 23.30 -0.19
C ALA A 362 32.07 24.20 -1.30
N LEU A 363 31.35 23.62 -2.26
CA LEU A 363 30.60 24.38 -3.27
C LEU A 363 29.50 25.25 -2.65
N TRP A 364 28.72 24.72 -1.70
CA TRP A 364 27.71 25.48 -0.97
C TRP A 364 28.31 26.57 -0.10
N LYS A 365 29.43 26.31 0.57
CA LYS A 365 30.19 27.34 1.30
C LYS A 365 30.67 28.43 0.37
N ASN A 366 31.23 28.10 -0.80
CA ASN A 366 31.68 29.07 -1.78
C ASN A 366 30.51 29.88 -2.36
N PHE A 367 29.38 29.23 -2.65
CA PHE A 367 28.15 29.90 -3.08
C PHE A 367 27.61 30.85 -2.01
N LEU A 368 27.51 30.41 -0.75
CA LEU A 368 27.09 31.25 0.38
C LEU A 368 28.08 32.35 0.73
N ILE A 369 29.38 32.17 0.49
CA ILE A 369 30.39 33.22 0.61
C ILE A 369 30.21 34.26 -0.49
N HIS A 370 29.88 33.84 -1.72
CA HIS A 370 29.58 34.75 -2.82
C HIS A 370 28.25 35.49 -2.64
N CYS A 371 27.18 34.81 -2.20
CA CYS A 371 25.92 35.45 -1.84
C CYS A 371 26.04 36.29 -0.56
N GLY A 372 26.92 35.91 0.37
CA GLY A 372 27.17 36.60 1.64
C GLY A 372 27.89 37.94 1.51
N LYS A 373 28.34 38.32 0.30
CA LYS A 373 28.69 39.72 0.00
C LYS A 373 27.47 40.65 -0.01
N ILE A 374 26.24 40.11 0.10
CA ILE A 374 25.00 40.82 0.44
C ILE A 374 24.82 40.72 1.97
N THR A 375 25.45 41.64 2.70
CA THR A 375 25.96 41.47 4.07
C THR A 375 24.95 41.48 5.23
N ARG A 376 23.64 41.29 5.00
CA ARG A 376 22.66 41.24 6.12
C ARG A 376 21.86 39.94 6.22
N LEU A 377 21.56 39.28 5.10
CA LEU A 377 20.81 38.02 5.12
C LEU A 377 21.69 36.81 5.52
N GLY A 378 22.98 36.86 5.16
CA GLY A 378 23.93 35.79 5.44
C GLY A 378 24.15 35.53 6.94
N ASP A 379 24.15 36.58 7.76
CA ASP A 379 24.35 36.46 9.21
C ASP A 379 23.12 35.89 9.93
N TYR A 380 21.92 36.20 9.43
CA TYR A 380 20.66 35.63 9.92
C TYR A 380 20.60 34.11 9.66
N ILE A 381 20.86 33.70 8.41
CA ILE A 381 20.89 32.29 8.01
C ILE A 381 21.99 31.53 8.77
N ARG A 382 23.18 32.12 8.95
CA ARG A 382 24.26 31.49 9.73
C ARG A 382 23.90 31.31 11.19
N ARG A 383 23.10 32.21 11.79
CA ARG A 383 22.65 32.12 13.18
C ARG A 383 21.65 30.98 13.36
N GLU A 384 20.70 30.84 12.44
CA GLU A 384 19.71 29.75 12.47
C GLU A 384 20.31 28.37 12.18
N PHE A 385 21.21 28.26 11.20
CA PHE A 385 21.91 26.99 10.96
C PHE A 385 22.78 26.57 12.15
N ARG A 386 23.33 27.52 12.90
CA ARG A 386 24.11 27.23 14.11
C ARG A 386 23.18 26.75 15.24
N ALA A 387 22.00 27.35 15.40
CA ALA A 387 20.97 26.89 16.34
C ALA A 387 20.48 25.45 16.03
N LEU A 388 20.28 25.13 14.74
CA LEU A 388 19.94 23.78 14.29
C LEU A 388 21.08 22.77 14.50
N ARG A 389 22.34 23.18 14.27
CA ARG A 389 23.51 22.31 14.45
C ARG A 389 23.80 22.02 15.91
N ASP A 390 23.60 23.00 16.79
CA ASP A 390 23.93 22.89 18.21
C ASP A 390 22.83 22.16 19.01
N GLY A 391 21.80 21.61 18.34
CA GLY A 391 20.89 20.63 18.93
C GLY A 391 20.01 21.14 20.08
N THR A 392 19.73 22.45 20.11
CA THR A 392 18.95 23.08 21.20
C THR A 392 17.44 22.85 21.12
N HIS A 393 16.96 22.08 20.14
CA HIS A 393 15.61 21.54 20.20
C HIS A 393 15.63 20.25 21.01
N HIS A 394 14.86 20.23 22.11
CA HIS A 394 14.60 19.09 22.97
C HIS A 394 14.46 17.79 22.17
N VAL A 395 15.56 17.03 22.10
CA VAL A 395 15.52 15.63 21.72
C VAL A 395 14.74 14.97 22.84
N PHE A 396 13.49 14.60 22.57
CA PHE A 396 12.76 13.69 23.43
C PHE A 396 13.67 12.47 23.64
N PRO A 397 14.03 12.13 24.90
CA PRO A 397 14.75 10.90 25.13
C PRO A 397 13.95 9.76 24.48
N PRO A 398 14.61 8.78 23.83
CA PRO A 398 13.90 7.62 23.33
C PRO A 398 13.06 7.05 24.48
N PRO A 399 11.81 6.64 24.22
CA PRO A 399 10.96 6.09 25.26
C PRO A 399 11.73 4.98 25.96
N SER A 400 12.03 5.16 27.24
CA SER A 400 12.65 4.12 28.05
C SER A 400 11.68 2.97 28.09
N PHE A 401 11.96 1.92 27.31
CA PHE A 401 11.26 0.65 27.41
C PHE A 401 11.46 0.15 28.84
N ARG A 402 10.42 0.32 29.68
CA ARG A 402 10.35 -0.35 30.97
C ARG A 402 10.13 -1.81 30.63
N GLU A 403 11.19 -2.61 30.73
CA GLU A 403 11.06 -4.07 30.77
C GLU A 403 10.11 -4.39 31.93
N SER A 404 8.91 -4.89 31.61
CA SER A 404 8.01 -5.43 32.63
C SER A 404 8.71 -6.63 33.27
N PRO A 405 9.02 -6.59 34.58
CA PRO A 405 9.64 -7.71 35.24
C PRO A 405 8.57 -8.78 35.45
N GLY A 406 8.48 -9.77 34.55
CA GLY A 406 7.58 -10.90 34.79
C GLY A 406 7.28 -11.84 33.63
N ASP A 407 7.37 -11.37 32.38
CA ASP A 407 6.95 -12.23 31.26
C ASP A 407 8.13 -13.09 30.81
N ALA A 408 8.19 -14.30 31.37
CA ALA A 408 9.09 -15.34 30.90
C ALA A 408 8.85 -15.55 29.40
N ILE A 409 9.86 -15.23 28.60
CA ILE A 409 9.86 -15.44 27.15
C ILE A 409 9.48 -16.91 26.92
N PRO A 410 8.44 -17.21 26.11
CA PRO A 410 7.98 -18.58 25.91
C PRO A 410 9.13 -19.47 25.44
N ALA A 411 9.24 -20.64 26.05
CA ALA A 411 10.21 -21.67 25.68
C ALA A 411 9.96 -22.10 24.23
N GLY A 412 10.70 -21.52 23.29
CA GLY A 412 10.44 -21.60 21.85
C GLY A 412 10.85 -20.35 21.06
N ALA A 413 11.27 -19.28 21.74
CA ALA A 413 11.86 -18.13 21.05
C ALA A 413 13.06 -18.56 20.18
N PRO A 414 13.16 -18.08 18.92
CA PRO A 414 14.25 -18.46 18.01
C PRO A 414 15.60 -18.17 18.67
N GLU A 415 16.57 -19.08 18.49
CA GLU A 415 17.92 -18.91 19.02
C GLU A 415 18.45 -17.52 18.68
N ARG A 416 18.99 -16.80 19.67
CA ARG A 416 19.50 -15.41 19.54
C ARG A 416 20.41 -15.21 18.33
N ARG A 417 21.13 -16.26 17.89
CA ARG A 417 21.99 -16.24 16.69
C ARG A 417 21.23 -15.90 15.40
N HIS A 418 20.00 -16.41 15.23
CA HIS A 418 19.19 -16.06 14.05
C HIS A 418 18.73 -14.60 14.06
N LEU A 419 18.48 -14.04 15.24
CA LEU A 419 18.11 -12.63 15.38
C LEU A 419 19.28 -11.70 15.04
N GLU A 420 20.51 -12.06 15.44
CA GLU A 420 21.73 -11.28 15.12
C GLU A 420 21.99 -11.17 13.60
N GLU A 421 21.68 -12.22 12.84
CA GLU A 421 21.80 -12.18 11.37
C GLU A 421 20.74 -11.27 10.73
N ILE A 422 19.49 -11.36 11.20
CA ILE A 422 18.38 -10.51 10.75
C ILE A 422 18.63 -9.04 11.10
N GLU A 423 19.22 -8.76 12.27
CA GLU A 423 19.55 -7.40 12.69
C GLU A 423 20.54 -6.70 11.74
N LYS A 424 21.52 -7.44 11.18
CA LYS A 424 22.45 -6.89 10.19
C LYS A 424 21.73 -6.48 8.90
N PHE A 425 20.78 -7.29 8.44
CA PHE A 425 19.95 -6.94 7.28
C PHE A 425 19.07 -5.72 7.55
N ARG A 426 18.44 -5.65 8.74
CA ARG A 426 17.67 -4.48 9.16
C ARG A 426 18.52 -3.22 9.24
N GLY A 427 19.76 -3.33 9.73
CA GLY A 427 20.73 -2.24 9.74
C GLY A 427 21.02 -1.72 8.33
N ARG A 428 21.33 -2.62 7.38
CA ARG A 428 21.58 -2.25 5.97
C ARG A 428 20.36 -1.63 5.29
N ALA A 429 19.16 -2.20 5.51
CA ALA A 429 17.92 -1.65 4.98
C ALA A 429 17.63 -0.25 5.55
N THR A 430 17.94 -0.04 6.83
CA THR A 430 17.82 1.26 7.50
C THR A 430 18.78 2.28 6.88
N GLU A 431 20.05 1.91 6.65
CA GLU A 431 21.03 2.77 5.97
C GLU A 431 20.60 3.12 4.53
N LEU A 432 20.09 2.15 3.78
CA LEU A 432 19.57 2.36 2.43
C LEU A 432 18.36 3.31 2.44
N ASN A 433 17.45 3.14 3.39
CA ASN A 433 16.31 4.03 3.57
C ASN A 433 16.77 5.46 3.92
N TYR A 434 17.76 5.62 4.80
CA TYR A 434 18.35 6.93 5.08
C TYR A 434 19.01 7.56 3.85
N HIS A 435 19.70 6.76 3.04
CA HIS A 435 20.32 7.23 1.80
C HIS A 435 19.27 7.79 0.81
N PHE A 436 18.23 7.03 0.50
CA PHE A 436 17.17 7.49 -0.39
C PHE A 436 16.36 8.63 0.22
N THR A 437 16.04 8.59 1.51
CA THR A 437 15.38 9.70 2.21
C THR A 437 16.20 11.00 2.10
N GLY A 438 17.52 10.90 2.21
CA GLY A 438 18.43 12.03 2.01
C GLY A 438 18.40 12.57 0.58
N LEU A 439 18.42 11.70 -0.43
CA LEU A 439 18.30 12.09 -1.85
C LEU A 439 16.98 12.77 -2.15
N TYR A 440 15.86 12.20 -1.70
CA TYR A 440 14.52 12.76 -1.93
C TYR A 440 14.32 14.09 -1.19
N ARG A 441 14.73 14.19 0.08
CA ARG A 441 14.68 15.46 0.82
C ARG A 441 15.57 16.52 0.16
N GLY A 442 16.78 16.15 -0.28
CA GLY A 442 17.69 17.05 -0.98
C GLY A 442 17.09 17.59 -2.28
N ALA A 443 16.51 16.73 -3.10
CA ALA A 443 15.84 17.11 -4.34
C ALA A 443 14.62 18.01 -4.08
N PHE A 444 13.81 17.68 -3.06
CA PHE A 444 12.65 18.49 -2.67
C PHE A 444 13.06 19.88 -2.18
N ILE A 445 14.03 19.97 -1.28
CA ILE A 445 14.54 21.24 -0.75
C ILE A 445 15.16 22.07 -1.88
N LEU A 446 15.89 21.45 -2.80
CA LEU A 446 16.46 22.12 -3.96
C LEU A 446 15.37 22.69 -4.88
N ASN A 447 14.36 21.89 -5.23
CA ASN A 447 13.23 22.35 -6.05
C ASN A 447 12.47 23.49 -5.38
N TYR A 448 12.22 23.41 -4.08
CA TYR A 448 11.59 24.48 -3.32
C TYR A 448 12.46 25.75 -3.31
N GLY A 449 13.77 25.61 -3.08
CA GLY A 449 14.72 26.71 -3.13
C GLY A 449 14.76 27.39 -4.50
N LEU A 450 14.77 26.62 -5.59
CA LEU A 450 14.70 27.13 -6.97
C LEU A 450 13.38 27.86 -7.23
N ALA A 451 12.25 27.36 -6.72
CA ALA A 451 10.95 28.02 -6.86
C ALA A 451 10.92 29.38 -6.13
N VAL A 452 11.41 29.44 -4.89
CA VAL A 452 11.53 30.69 -4.14
C VAL A 452 12.47 31.68 -4.84
N PHE A 453 13.59 31.18 -5.37
CA PHE A 453 14.53 32.01 -6.13
C PHE A 453 13.92 32.58 -7.42
N ALA A 454 13.13 31.78 -8.14
CA ALA A 454 12.41 32.24 -9.33
C ALA A 454 11.39 33.35 -8.99
N VAL A 455 10.62 33.19 -7.91
CA VAL A 455 9.68 34.22 -7.43
C VAL A 455 10.43 35.49 -7.03
N PHE A 456 11.59 35.35 -6.38
CA PHE A 456 12.43 36.49 -6.01
C PHE A 456 12.95 37.25 -7.24
N ILE A 457 13.45 36.55 -8.27
CA ILE A 457 13.88 37.18 -9.53
C ILE A 457 12.71 37.90 -10.21
N ALA A 458 11.52 37.30 -10.23
CA ALA A 458 10.33 37.93 -10.81
C ALA A 458 9.90 39.18 -10.04
N ALA A 459 9.97 39.18 -8.72
CA ALA A 459 9.71 40.37 -7.92
C ALA A 459 10.76 41.46 -8.15
N LEU A 460 12.04 41.07 -8.24
CA LEU A 460 13.13 41.99 -8.51
C LEU A 460 13.03 42.63 -9.91
N SER A 461 12.62 41.85 -10.92
CA SER A 461 12.42 42.38 -12.26
C SER A 461 11.28 43.40 -12.32
N LEU A 462 10.20 43.19 -11.56
CA LEU A 462 9.11 44.17 -11.44
C LEU A 462 9.58 45.48 -10.79
N VAL A 463 10.44 45.40 -9.77
CA VAL A 463 11.03 46.60 -9.13
C VAL A 463 11.94 47.35 -10.10
N LEU A 464 12.83 46.63 -10.79
CA LEU A 464 13.76 47.23 -11.76
C LEU A 464 13.03 47.86 -12.96
N ILE A 465 11.99 47.21 -13.47
CA ILE A 465 11.13 47.76 -14.54
C ILE A 465 10.30 48.95 -14.00
N GLY A 466 9.92 48.90 -12.73
CA GLY A 466 9.16 49.96 -12.06
C GLY A 466 9.95 51.25 -11.83
N GLU A 467 11.29 51.21 -11.79
CA GLU A 467 12.11 52.41 -11.60
C GLU A 467 12.17 53.33 -12.84
N GLU A 468 11.82 52.85 -14.04
CA GLU A 468 11.81 53.69 -15.24
C GLU A 468 10.49 54.47 -15.45
N LYS A 469 9.42 54.12 -14.74
CA LYS A 469 8.17 54.88 -14.77
C LYS A 469 7.91 55.46 -13.39
N SER A 470 7.96 56.79 -13.30
CA SER A 470 7.51 57.49 -12.09
C SER A 470 6.11 56.97 -11.72
N LEU A 471 5.95 56.53 -10.47
CA LEU A 471 4.69 55.98 -9.93
C LEU A 471 3.43 56.81 -10.28
N PRO A 472 3.49 58.16 -10.41
CA PRO A 472 2.39 58.98 -10.92
C PRO A 472 1.93 58.66 -12.35
N GLN A 473 2.84 58.27 -13.26
CA GLN A 473 2.48 57.91 -14.64
C GLN A 473 1.76 56.57 -14.72
N VAL A 474 2.20 55.57 -13.95
CA VAL A 474 1.55 54.25 -13.95
C VAL A 474 0.14 54.34 -13.35
N VAL A 475 -0.02 55.12 -12.29
CA VAL A 475 -1.35 55.41 -11.72
C VAL A 475 -2.20 56.21 -12.72
N GLY A 476 -1.61 57.19 -13.40
CA GLY A 476 -2.27 57.94 -14.48
C GLY A 476 -2.78 57.04 -15.61
N ASP A 477 -1.98 56.10 -16.09
CA ASP A 477 -2.33 55.19 -17.20
C ASP A 477 -3.44 54.19 -16.81
N ILE A 478 -3.40 53.67 -15.57
CA ILE A 478 -4.42 52.75 -15.06
C ILE A 478 -5.79 53.43 -14.90
N PHE A 479 -5.82 54.69 -14.47
CA PHE A 479 -7.07 55.43 -14.27
C PHE A 479 -7.56 56.20 -15.50
N SER A 480 -6.72 56.44 -16.50
CA SER A 480 -7.15 57.07 -17.75
C SER A 480 -7.66 56.06 -18.78
N SER A 481 -7.26 54.78 -18.69
CA SER A 481 -7.79 53.70 -19.53
C SER A 481 -9.25 53.30 -19.24
N THR A 482 -9.86 53.78 -18.16
CA THR A 482 -11.27 53.48 -17.80
C THR A 482 -12.24 54.62 -18.12
N ALA A 483 -11.75 55.76 -18.58
CA ALA A 483 -12.59 56.87 -19.03
C ALA A 483 -12.68 56.85 -20.57
N ASP A 484 -13.39 55.87 -21.12
CA ASP A 484 -13.92 55.96 -22.48
C ASP A 484 -15.38 56.45 -22.41
N PRO A 485 -15.65 57.77 -22.54
CA PRO A 485 -17.01 58.32 -22.48
C PRO A 485 -17.82 58.06 -23.77
N GLY A 486 -17.34 57.20 -24.68
CA GLY A 486 -17.88 57.06 -26.04
C GLY A 486 -18.84 55.90 -26.31
N ALA A 487 -19.20 55.05 -25.35
CA ALA A 487 -20.11 53.93 -25.60
C ALA A 487 -21.59 54.35 -25.57
N SER A 488 -22.02 55.06 -26.62
CA SER A 488 -23.43 55.31 -26.91
C SER A 488 -24.15 54.00 -27.22
N CYS A 489 -25.12 53.62 -26.37
CA CYS A 489 -26.10 52.58 -26.63
C CYS A 489 -26.84 52.83 -27.94
N HIS A 490 -26.63 51.97 -28.94
CA HIS A 490 -27.63 51.72 -29.97
C HIS A 490 -28.40 50.46 -29.61
N VAL A 491 -29.66 50.66 -29.20
CA VAL A 491 -30.69 49.63 -29.14
C VAL A 491 -31.28 49.51 -30.54
N GLY A 492 -31.22 48.30 -31.10
CA GLY A 492 -31.89 47.87 -32.33
C GLY A 492 -32.26 46.42 -32.20
#